data_AF-A0A8T4RFZ4-F1
#
_entry.id   AF-A0A8T4RFZ4-F1
#
_cell.length_a   1.000
_cell.length_b   1.000
_cell.length_c   1.000
_cell.angle_alpha   90.00
_cell.angle_beta   90.00
_cell.angle_gamma   90.00
#
_symmetry.space_group_name_H-M   'P 1'
#
loop_
_entity.id
_entity.type
_entity.pdbx_description
1 polymer ?
#
loop_
_entity_poly.entity_id
_entity_poly.type
_entity_poly.pdbx_seq_one_letter_code
_entity_poly.pdbx_strand_id
1 'polypeptide(L)'
;MELRVALAGIIFILLLTGAMVQFGGTPTGAVVKENSYALTLDDTVNRFFETYAVTFPQGSCGEVARQLYEQIALPALDTSDGFATQGPERLATINFVVKRTSHFGTLDMSKGKTLNGNEGGFLSINTETLVRVPKDQRSTYYFMDLYGIPQGTFIITKGSFSTPSVDCTFNNIQGRAVCNCSTHPISAIRSAGITTIRPARQSL
;
A
#
# COMPACT_ATOMS: atom_id res chain seq x y z
N MET A 1 52.56 -29.16 29.26
CA MET A 1 51.22 -29.66 28.87
C MET A 1 50.17 -28.57 29.10
N GLU A 2 50.25 -27.85 30.23
CA GLU A 2 49.44 -26.69 30.64
C GLU A 2 49.19 -25.60 29.55
N LEU A 3 50.24 -25.16 28.84
CA LEU A 3 50.12 -24.02 27.91
C LEU A 3 49.26 -24.32 26.67
N ARG A 4 49.23 -25.58 26.21
CA ARG A 4 48.43 -25.99 25.03
C ARG A 4 46.95 -26.09 25.36
N VAL A 5 46.62 -26.46 26.59
CA VAL A 5 45.24 -26.52 27.09
C VAL A 5 44.68 -25.11 27.27
N ALA A 6 45.49 -24.19 27.78
CA ALA A 6 45.13 -22.77 27.89
C ALA A 6 44.87 -22.13 26.51
N LEU A 7 45.74 -22.39 25.52
CA LEU A 7 45.54 -21.88 24.16
C LEU A 7 44.26 -22.44 23.50
N ALA A 8 44.00 -23.74 23.67
CA ALA A 8 42.79 -24.37 23.14
C ALA A 8 41.51 -23.82 23.79
N GLY A 9 41.54 -23.54 25.11
CA GLY A 9 40.43 -22.91 25.82
C GLY A 9 40.14 -21.49 25.36
N ILE A 10 41.17 -20.68 25.10
CA ILE A 10 41.02 -19.30 24.60
C ILE A 10 40.45 -19.30 23.18
N ILE A 11 40.91 -20.21 22.30
CA ILE A 11 40.38 -20.35 20.94
C ILE A 11 38.92 -20.81 20.97
N PHE A 12 38.56 -21.73 21.88
CA PHE A 12 37.18 -22.19 22.05
C PHE A 12 36.26 -21.05 22.53
N ILE A 13 36.70 -20.21 23.47
CA ILE A 13 35.95 -19.04 23.94
C ILE A 13 35.83 -17.97 22.83
N LEU A 14 36.87 -17.74 22.03
CA LEU A 14 36.82 -16.82 20.88
C LEU A 14 35.88 -17.32 19.77
N LEU A 15 35.86 -18.63 19.50
CA LEU A 15 34.91 -19.22 18.55
C LEU A 15 33.48 -19.20 19.09
N LEU A 16 33.27 -19.41 20.39
CA LEU A 16 31.94 -19.31 21.02
C LEU A 16 31.41 -17.88 21.04
N THR A 17 32.25 -16.90 21.35
CA THR A 17 31.87 -15.47 21.29
C THR A 17 31.64 -15.01 19.84
N GLY A 18 32.42 -15.48 18.87
CA GLY A 18 32.17 -15.26 17.44
C GLY A 18 30.87 -15.92 16.93
N ALA A 19 30.56 -17.13 17.38
CA ALA A 19 29.33 -17.85 17.02
C ALA A 19 28.08 -17.27 17.71
N MET A 20 28.22 -16.72 18.92
CA MET A 20 27.13 -16.04 19.64
C MET A 20 26.79 -14.66 19.06
N VAL A 21 27.70 -14.01 18.34
CA VAL A 21 27.39 -12.80 17.55
C VAL A 21 26.56 -13.13 16.30
N GLN A 22 26.56 -14.39 15.84
CA GLN A 22 25.75 -14.82 14.69
C GLN A 22 24.41 -15.47 15.07
N PHE A 23 24.18 -15.81 16.34
CA PHE A 23 22.95 -16.48 16.81
C PHE A 23 22.26 -15.75 17.97
N GLY A 24 22.47 -14.44 18.10
CA GLY A 24 21.66 -13.55 18.93
C GLY A 24 20.30 -13.27 18.30
N GLY A 25 19.46 -14.30 18.15
CA GLY A 25 18.05 -14.12 17.82
C GLY A 25 17.34 -13.30 18.89
N THR A 26 17.08 -12.03 18.60
CA THR A 26 16.17 -11.14 19.33
C THR A 26 15.39 -10.28 18.31
N PRO A 27 14.18 -9.83 18.65
CA PRO A 27 12.95 -10.19 17.96
C PRO A 27 12.61 -9.29 16.76
N THR A 28 11.83 -9.88 15.84
CA THR A 28 10.87 -9.28 14.90
C THR A 28 10.89 -7.76 14.75
N GLY A 29 11.44 -7.31 13.61
CA GLY A 29 11.06 -6.07 12.94
C GLY A 29 11.39 -4.78 13.68
N ALA A 30 12.63 -4.29 13.52
CA ALA A 30 12.89 -2.88 13.80
C ALA A 30 12.00 -2.03 12.87
N VAL A 31 11.16 -1.18 13.46
CA VAL A 31 10.37 -0.19 12.73
C VAL A 31 11.29 0.97 12.39
N VAL A 32 11.42 1.26 11.10
CA VAL A 32 12.20 2.39 10.57
C VAL A 32 11.21 3.45 10.12
N LYS A 33 11.49 4.71 10.47
CA LYS A 33 10.73 5.85 9.97
C LYS A 33 11.12 6.12 8.52
N GLU A 34 10.15 6.15 7.62
CA GLU A 34 10.37 6.45 6.22
C GLU A 34 10.25 7.96 6.00
N ASN A 35 11.34 8.69 6.29
CA ASN A 35 11.47 10.08 5.86
C ASN A 35 11.77 10.08 4.35
N SER A 36 10.73 10.01 3.52
CA SER A 36 10.88 9.77 2.08
C SER A 36 11.36 11.02 1.33
N TYR A 37 12.61 10.97 0.86
CA TYR A 37 13.11 11.76 -0.28
C TYR A 37 12.54 11.26 -1.64
N ALA A 38 11.38 10.59 -1.63
CA ALA A 38 10.78 10.07 -2.85
C ALA A 38 10.06 11.20 -3.59
N LEU A 39 10.27 11.30 -4.91
CA LEU A 39 9.59 12.31 -5.72
C LEU A 39 8.11 11.93 -5.90
N THR A 40 7.83 10.63 -6.02
CA THR A 40 6.50 10.08 -6.32
C THR A 40 6.19 8.85 -5.45
N LEU A 41 4.92 8.40 -5.41
CA LEU A 41 4.60 7.13 -4.74
C LEU A 41 5.12 5.94 -5.55
N ASP A 42 5.18 6.04 -6.89
CA ASP A 42 5.76 5.00 -7.73
C ASP A 42 7.24 4.73 -7.38
N ASP A 43 8.03 5.79 -7.15
CA ASP A 43 9.41 5.64 -6.65
C ASP A 43 9.46 4.88 -5.32
N THR A 44 8.46 5.11 -4.47
CA THR A 44 8.38 4.51 -3.15
C THR A 44 8.00 3.03 -3.22
N VAL A 45 7.02 2.69 -4.06
CA VAL A 45 6.63 1.31 -4.39
C VAL A 45 7.81 0.55 -4.98
N ASN A 46 8.48 1.13 -5.98
CA ASN A 46 9.63 0.52 -6.65
C ASN A 46 10.80 0.29 -5.68
N ARG A 47 11.10 1.26 -4.81
CA ARG A 47 12.12 1.11 -3.76
C ARG A 47 11.75 0.03 -2.75
N PHE A 48 10.49 -0.05 -2.33
CA PHE A 48 10.03 -1.04 -1.36
C PHE A 48 10.13 -2.48 -1.92
N PHE A 49 9.68 -2.68 -3.16
CA PHE A 49 9.71 -3.99 -3.81
C PHE A 49 11.06 -4.37 -4.40
N GLU A 50 12.01 -3.44 -4.50
CA GLU A 50 13.28 -3.58 -5.24
C GLU A 50 13.04 -3.83 -6.73
N THR A 51 12.13 -3.05 -7.31
CA THR A 51 11.74 -3.10 -8.72
C THR A 51 11.99 -1.75 -9.39
N TYR A 52 11.99 -1.72 -10.72
CA TYR A 52 12.12 -0.46 -11.48
C TYR A 52 10.82 0.03 -12.12
N ALA A 53 9.78 -0.79 -12.14
CA ALA A 53 8.46 -0.43 -12.65
C ALA A 53 7.38 -1.38 -12.11
N VAL A 54 6.13 -0.88 -12.07
CA VAL A 54 4.92 -1.69 -11.86
C VAL A 54 4.29 -2.03 -13.21
N THR A 55 3.98 -3.32 -13.44
CA THR A 55 3.42 -3.80 -14.71
C THR A 55 2.04 -4.42 -14.50
N PHE A 56 1.07 -3.96 -15.29
CA PHE A 56 -0.31 -4.45 -15.25
C PHE A 56 -0.57 -5.47 -16.38
N PRO A 57 -1.45 -6.46 -16.15
CA PRO A 57 -1.89 -7.37 -17.21
C PRO A 57 -2.68 -6.64 -18.29
N GLN A 58 -2.67 -7.15 -19.53
CA GLN A 58 -3.41 -6.54 -20.63
C GLN A 58 -4.91 -6.76 -20.49
N GLY A 59 -5.73 -5.85 -21.02
CA GLY A 59 -7.20 -5.96 -21.01
C GLY A 59 -7.87 -4.81 -20.26
N SER A 60 -9.19 -4.71 -20.35
CA SER A 60 -9.93 -3.53 -19.88
C SER A 60 -9.71 -3.22 -18.40
N CYS A 61 -9.81 -4.20 -17.49
CA CYS A 61 -9.55 -3.94 -16.06
C CYS A 61 -8.09 -3.65 -15.75
N GLY A 62 -7.17 -4.29 -16.48
CA GLY A 62 -5.74 -4.02 -16.32
C GLY A 62 -5.39 -2.58 -16.71
N GLU A 63 -5.96 -2.09 -17.82
CA GLU A 63 -5.79 -0.71 -18.26
C GLU A 63 -6.45 0.30 -17.32
N VAL A 64 -7.67 0.02 -16.84
CA VAL A 64 -8.34 0.90 -15.85
C VAL A 64 -7.56 0.95 -14.55
N ALA A 65 -7.10 -0.20 -14.04
CA ALA A 65 -6.27 -0.26 -12.85
C ALA A 65 -4.96 0.50 -13.05
N ARG A 66 -4.29 0.33 -14.20
CA ARG A 66 -3.08 1.08 -14.56
C ARG A 66 -3.34 2.59 -14.54
N GLN A 67 -4.42 3.05 -15.17
CA GLN A 67 -4.75 4.47 -15.22
C GLN A 67 -5.03 5.06 -13.83
N LEU A 68 -5.79 4.35 -12.98
CA LEU A 68 -6.07 4.77 -11.61
C LEU A 68 -4.78 4.84 -10.77
N TYR A 69 -3.90 3.85 -10.92
CA TYR A 69 -2.58 3.83 -10.29
C TYR A 69 -1.76 5.05 -10.74
N GLU A 70 -1.61 5.26 -12.04
CA GLU A 70 -0.79 6.35 -12.61
C GLU A 70 -1.28 7.74 -12.19
N GLN A 71 -2.59 7.94 -12.02
CA GLN A 71 -3.17 9.22 -11.61
C GLN A 71 -2.76 9.67 -10.20
N ILE A 72 -2.33 8.74 -9.35
CA ILE A 72 -2.00 8.96 -7.95
C ILE A 72 -0.52 8.70 -7.70
N ALA A 73 0.05 7.69 -8.35
CA ALA A 73 1.39 7.23 -8.07
C ALA A 73 2.49 8.02 -8.78
N LEU A 74 2.22 8.56 -9.97
CA LEU A 74 3.21 9.31 -10.77
C LEU A 74 3.31 10.82 -10.47
N PRO A 75 2.26 11.51 -9.97
CA PRO A 75 2.41 12.90 -9.54
C PRO A 75 3.43 13.08 -8.42
N ALA A 76 4.03 14.26 -8.37
CA ALA A 76 4.92 14.63 -7.28
C ALA A 76 4.17 14.69 -5.94
N LEU A 77 4.80 14.17 -4.90
CA LEU A 77 4.30 14.24 -3.53
C LEU A 77 4.45 15.66 -2.96
N ASP A 78 3.38 16.17 -2.36
CA ASP A 78 3.45 17.40 -1.57
C ASP A 78 4.07 17.12 -0.20
N THR A 79 3.57 16.06 0.45
CA THR A 79 4.07 15.56 1.73
C THR A 79 3.88 14.06 1.80
N SER A 80 4.79 13.38 2.47
CA SER A 80 4.61 11.97 2.84
C SER A 80 5.31 11.68 4.17
N ASP A 81 4.68 10.85 4.99
CA ASP A 81 5.29 10.30 6.20
C ASP A 81 4.85 8.84 6.35
N GLY A 82 5.76 7.97 6.78
CA GLY A 82 5.51 6.55 6.82
C GLY A 82 6.44 5.79 7.75
N PHE A 83 6.16 4.50 7.85
CA PHE A 83 6.99 3.55 8.57
C PHE A 83 7.18 2.30 7.74
N ALA A 84 8.29 1.61 7.97
CA ALA A 84 8.56 0.30 7.39
C ALA A 84 9.17 -0.64 8.44
N THR A 85 8.93 -1.94 8.33
CA THR A 85 9.62 -2.96 9.13
C THR A 85 10.89 -3.45 8.42
N GLN A 86 11.86 -3.90 9.22
CA GLN A 86 13.05 -4.61 8.73
C GLN A 86 12.85 -6.13 8.81
N GLY A 87 13.45 -6.86 7.86
CA GLY A 87 13.48 -8.33 7.88
C GLY A 87 13.13 -8.96 6.53
N PRO A 88 13.06 -10.31 6.48
CA PRO A 88 12.66 -11.06 5.29
C PRO A 88 11.17 -10.85 4.93
N GLU A 89 10.37 -10.45 5.91
CA GLU A 89 8.99 -9.99 5.73
C GLU A 89 8.96 -8.50 6.08
N ARG A 90 8.65 -7.69 5.08
CA ARG A 90 8.61 -6.24 5.20
C ARG A 90 7.17 -5.78 5.06
N LEU A 91 6.77 -4.89 5.95
CA LEU A 91 5.53 -4.14 5.89
C LEU A 91 5.90 -2.66 5.86
N ALA A 92 5.21 -1.87 5.05
CA ALA A 92 5.34 -0.42 5.07
C ALA A 92 3.98 0.24 4.90
N THR A 93 3.78 1.35 5.59
CA THR A 93 2.58 2.19 5.45
C THR A 93 3.04 3.62 5.31
N ILE A 94 2.51 4.29 4.29
CA ILE A 94 2.89 5.67 3.96
C ILE A 94 1.63 6.49 3.80
N ASN A 95 1.51 7.54 4.59
CA ASN A 95 0.51 8.57 4.40
C ASN A 95 1.04 9.56 3.36
N PHE A 96 0.20 9.97 2.43
CA PHE A 96 0.62 10.88 1.36
C PHE A 96 -0.41 11.96 1.06
N VAL A 97 0.08 13.03 0.47
CA VAL A 97 -0.70 14.13 -0.10
C VAL A 97 -0.12 14.46 -1.48
N VAL A 98 -0.99 14.56 -2.49
CA VAL A 98 -0.59 14.93 -3.86
C VAL A 98 -1.49 16.03 -4.43
N LYS A 99 -0.96 16.73 -5.45
CA LYS A 99 -1.65 17.80 -6.19
C LYS A 99 -2.18 18.90 -5.27
N ARG A 100 -1.29 19.55 -4.51
CA ARG A 100 -1.56 20.66 -3.59
C ARG A 100 -2.79 20.41 -2.71
N THR A 101 -2.81 19.26 -2.03
CA THR A 101 -3.87 18.80 -1.11
C THR A 101 -5.20 18.33 -1.71
N SER A 102 -5.29 18.13 -3.02
CA SER A 102 -6.53 17.59 -3.59
C SER A 102 -6.74 16.10 -3.29
N HIS A 103 -5.68 15.31 -3.20
CA HIS A 103 -5.76 13.89 -2.88
C HIS A 103 -4.88 13.58 -1.68
N PHE A 104 -5.43 12.85 -0.71
CA PHE A 104 -4.68 12.34 0.44
C PHE A 104 -5.09 10.91 0.71
N GLY A 105 -4.19 10.14 1.31
CA GLY A 105 -4.42 8.72 1.41
C GLY A 105 -3.33 7.97 2.14
N THR A 106 -3.49 6.65 2.15
CA THR A 106 -2.50 5.70 2.66
C THR A 106 -2.09 4.74 1.56
N LEU A 107 -0.82 4.39 1.58
CA LEU A 107 -0.18 3.38 0.77
C LEU A 107 0.33 2.30 1.71
N ASP A 108 -0.32 1.13 1.70
CA ASP A 108 0.09 -0.02 2.50
C ASP A 108 0.78 -1.04 1.60
N MET A 109 1.95 -1.51 2.01
CA MET A 109 2.78 -2.40 1.24
C MET A 109 3.26 -3.55 2.11
N SER A 110 3.32 -4.73 1.50
CA SER A 110 3.86 -5.92 2.13
C SER A 110 4.68 -6.72 1.13
N LYS A 111 5.85 -7.20 1.55
CA LYS A 111 6.76 -8.04 0.78
C LYS A 111 7.16 -9.22 1.66
N GLY A 112 6.90 -10.45 1.22
CA GLY A 112 7.19 -11.64 2.01
C GLY A 112 6.35 -12.86 1.60
N LYS A 113 6.81 -14.05 2.00
CA LYS A 113 6.16 -15.33 1.67
C LYS A 113 4.87 -15.61 2.46
N THR A 114 4.57 -14.83 3.50
CA THR A 114 3.37 -14.95 4.34
C THR A 114 2.13 -14.26 3.76
N LEU A 115 2.26 -13.58 2.62
CA LEU A 115 1.12 -13.07 1.87
C LEU A 115 0.39 -14.25 1.21
N ASN A 116 -0.89 -14.43 1.54
CA ASN A 116 -1.76 -15.50 1.03
C ASN A 116 -1.59 -15.73 -0.49
N GLY A 117 -0.77 -16.73 -0.86
CA GLY A 117 -0.58 -17.18 -2.23
C GLY A 117 0.88 -17.21 -2.69
N ASN A 118 1.06 -17.15 -4.02
CA ASN A 118 2.36 -17.21 -4.69
C ASN A 118 2.89 -15.81 -5.05
N GLU A 119 2.12 -14.76 -4.77
CA GLU A 119 2.39 -13.42 -5.27
C GLU A 119 3.60 -12.77 -4.57
N GLY A 120 3.84 -12.98 -3.28
CA GLY A 120 5.06 -12.50 -2.62
C GLY A 120 5.17 -10.97 -2.46
N GLY A 121 4.22 -10.20 -3.01
CA GLY A 121 4.04 -8.76 -2.77
C GLY A 121 2.57 -8.34 -2.82
N PHE A 122 2.23 -7.37 -1.97
CA PHE A 122 0.90 -6.77 -1.85
C PHE A 122 1.02 -5.26 -1.68
N LEU A 123 0.13 -4.54 -2.34
CA LEU A 123 0.10 -3.09 -2.43
C LEU A 123 -1.36 -2.65 -2.34
N SER A 124 -1.70 -1.87 -1.32
CA SER A 124 -3.02 -1.24 -1.17
C SER A 124 -2.88 0.28 -1.23
N ILE A 125 -3.73 0.91 -2.02
CA ILE A 125 -3.84 2.36 -2.13
C ILE A 125 -5.25 2.73 -1.70
N ASN A 126 -5.35 3.50 -0.63
CA ASN A 126 -6.57 4.14 -0.20
C ASN A 126 -6.40 5.63 -0.41
N THR A 127 -7.25 6.26 -1.23
CA THR A 127 -7.17 7.69 -1.48
C THR A 127 -8.54 8.34 -1.45
N GLU A 128 -8.61 9.49 -0.81
CA GLU A 128 -9.76 10.37 -0.84
C GLU A 128 -9.40 11.66 -1.56
N THR A 129 -10.35 12.17 -2.35
CA THR A 129 -10.25 13.53 -2.91
C THR A 129 -11.44 14.37 -2.46
N LEU A 130 -11.13 15.59 -2.00
CA LEU A 130 -12.12 16.55 -1.53
C LEU A 130 -12.63 17.37 -2.71
N VAL A 131 -13.85 17.09 -3.15
CA VAL A 131 -14.54 17.96 -4.11
C VAL A 131 -15.38 18.97 -3.33
N ARG A 132 -14.93 20.22 -3.26
CA ARG A 132 -15.70 21.32 -2.68
C ARG A 132 -16.85 21.70 -3.63
N VAL A 133 -18.01 21.11 -3.42
CA VAL A 133 -19.27 21.59 -4.00
C VAL A 133 -19.91 22.57 -3.00
N PRO A 134 -20.46 23.73 -3.41
CA PRO A 134 -21.14 24.62 -2.49
C PRO A 134 -22.28 23.89 -1.75
N LYS A 135 -22.18 23.86 -0.43
CA LYS A 135 -23.07 23.29 0.60
C LYS A 135 -22.87 21.84 1.04
N ASP A 136 -22.25 20.96 0.26
CA ASP A 136 -21.97 19.57 0.67
C ASP A 136 -20.56 19.18 0.23
N GLN A 137 -19.65 18.91 1.19
CA GLN A 137 -18.35 18.32 0.87
C GLN A 137 -18.60 16.92 0.32
N ARG A 138 -18.34 16.72 -0.98
CA ARG A 138 -18.36 15.38 -1.58
C ARG A 138 -16.93 14.84 -1.49
N SER A 139 -16.68 13.93 -0.54
CA SER A 139 -15.48 13.09 -0.61
C SER A 139 -15.73 12.03 -1.66
N THR A 140 -14.93 11.99 -2.71
CA THR A 140 -14.88 10.83 -3.61
C THR A 140 -13.66 10.03 -3.21
N TYR A 141 -13.89 8.77 -2.87
CA TYR A 141 -12.84 7.83 -2.51
C TYR A 141 -12.49 6.97 -3.72
N TYR A 142 -11.29 6.42 -3.72
CA TYR A 142 -10.99 5.24 -4.50
C TYR A 142 -10.07 4.33 -3.66
N PHE A 143 -10.27 3.03 -3.81
CA PHE A 143 -9.45 2.00 -3.18
C PHE A 143 -8.89 1.10 -4.27
N MET A 144 -7.68 0.63 -4.09
CA MET A 144 -7.06 -0.34 -4.98
C MET A 144 -6.17 -1.29 -4.21
N ASP A 145 -6.44 -2.58 -4.35
CA ASP A 145 -5.60 -3.64 -3.82
C ASP A 145 -4.96 -4.39 -4.99
N LEU A 146 -3.62 -4.46 -4.99
CA LEU A 146 -2.82 -5.11 -6.02
C LEU A 146 -1.94 -6.17 -5.38
N TYR A 147 -1.94 -7.34 -5.98
CA TYR A 147 -1.02 -8.42 -5.64
C TYR A 147 -0.17 -8.72 -6.86
N GLY A 148 1.11 -8.95 -6.64
CA GLY A 148 2.03 -9.15 -7.73
C GLY A 148 3.35 -9.73 -7.28
N ILE A 149 4.13 -10.17 -8.26
CA ILE A 149 5.42 -10.83 -8.07
C ILE A 149 6.54 -9.81 -8.32
N PRO A 150 7.41 -9.54 -7.33
CA PRO A 150 8.56 -8.65 -7.51
C PRO A 150 9.72 -9.42 -8.18
N GLN A 151 9.89 -9.25 -9.50
CA GLN A 151 10.98 -9.86 -10.29
C GLN A 151 11.60 -8.83 -11.25
N GLY A 152 12.35 -7.87 -10.71
CA GLY A 152 12.87 -6.72 -11.47
C GLY A 152 11.79 -5.68 -11.79
N THR A 153 10.64 -6.13 -12.28
CA THR A 153 9.38 -5.38 -12.29
C THR A 153 8.40 -5.97 -11.29
N PHE A 154 7.52 -5.15 -10.72
CA PHE A 154 6.40 -5.64 -9.90
C PHE A 154 5.24 -6.02 -10.81
N ILE A 155 5.11 -7.31 -11.10
CA ILE A 155 4.13 -7.84 -12.06
C ILE A 155 2.82 -8.12 -11.34
N ILE A 156 1.78 -7.35 -11.63
CA ILE A 156 0.46 -7.54 -11.04
C ILE A 156 -0.19 -8.81 -11.60
N THR A 157 -0.59 -9.72 -10.71
CA THR A 157 -1.24 -10.98 -11.04
C THR A 157 -2.71 -11.01 -10.65
N LYS A 158 -3.11 -10.24 -9.65
CA LYS A 158 -4.52 -10.07 -9.27
C LYS A 158 -4.71 -8.72 -8.60
N GLY A 159 -5.92 -8.21 -8.63
CA GLY A 159 -6.24 -6.99 -7.90
C GLY A 159 -7.73 -6.69 -7.85
N SER A 160 -8.05 -5.66 -7.10
CA SER A 160 -9.37 -5.06 -7.03
C SER A 160 -9.24 -3.55 -7.04
N PHE A 161 -10.26 -2.88 -7.54
CA PHE A 161 -10.40 -1.44 -7.37
C PHE A 161 -11.86 -1.09 -7.12
N SER A 162 -12.08 -0.11 -6.26
CA SER A 162 -13.39 0.40 -5.89
C SER A 162 -13.42 1.91 -6.08
N THR A 163 -14.50 2.39 -6.67
CA THR A 163 -14.82 3.81 -6.87
C THR A 163 -16.27 4.02 -6.44
N PRO A 164 -16.77 5.27 -6.35
CA PRO A 164 -18.15 5.52 -5.95
C PRO A 164 -19.21 4.94 -6.90
N SER A 165 -18.82 4.50 -8.11
CA SER A 165 -19.72 3.98 -9.15
C SER A 165 -19.48 2.52 -9.50
N VAL A 166 -18.30 1.97 -9.23
CA VAL A 166 -17.95 0.61 -9.66
C VAL A 166 -16.96 -0.04 -8.71
N ASP A 167 -17.22 -1.31 -8.42
CA ASP A 167 -16.29 -2.24 -7.79
C ASP A 167 -15.87 -3.27 -8.83
N CYS A 168 -14.58 -3.45 -9.02
CA CYS A 168 -14.03 -4.44 -9.94
C CYS A 168 -12.99 -5.31 -9.23
N THR A 169 -12.97 -6.57 -9.60
CA THR A 169 -11.90 -7.52 -9.29
C THR A 169 -11.35 -8.07 -10.60
N PHE A 170 -10.06 -8.36 -10.64
CA PHE A 170 -9.44 -8.97 -11.80
C PHE A 170 -8.34 -9.96 -11.43
N ASN A 171 -8.21 -10.98 -12.28
CA ASN A 171 -7.12 -11.95 -12.21
C ASN A 171 -6.40 -12.02 -13.55
N ASN A 172 -5.08 -12.15 -13.49
CA ASN A 172 -4.24 -12.38 -14.65
C ASN A 172 -4.31 -13.86 -15.06
N ILE A 173 -4.91 -14.12 -16.20
CA ILE A 173 -4.95 -15.43 -16.83
C ILE A 173 -4.20 -15.31 -18.16
N GLN A 174 -3.03 -15.95 -18.27
CA GLN A 174 -2.19 -15.95 -19.47
C GLN A 174 -1.82 -14.54 -19.99
N GLY A 175 -1.51 -13.61 -19.07
CA GLY A 175 -1.14 -12.23 -19.41
C GLY A 175 -2.31 -11.28 -19.62
N ARG A 176 -3.55 -11.76 -19.47
CA ARG A 176 -4.78 -10.97 -19.65
C ARG A 176 -5.57 -10.86 -18.36
N ALA A 177 -6.07 -9.66 -18.08
CA ALA A 177 -6.96 -9.36 -16.98
C ALA A 177 -8.38 -9.86 -17.28
N VAL A 178 -8.84 -10.86 -16.52
CA VAL A 178 -10.25 -11.29 -16.53
C VAL A 178 -11.00 -10.55 -15.45
N CYS A 179 -11.98 -9.75 -15.86
CA CYS A 179 -12.74 -8.84 -15.04
C CYS A 179 -13.99 -9.47 -14.41
N ASN A 180 -14.28 -9.08 -13.17
CA ASN A 180 -15.61 -9.19 -12.59
C ASN A 180 -15.95 -7.86 -11.89
N CYS A 181 -16.92 -7.13 -12.44
CA CYS A 181 -17.27 -5.78 -11.99
C CYS A 181 -18.76 -5.67 -11.63
N SER A 182 -19.04 -4.96 -10.55
CA SER A 182 -20.38 -4.57 -10.10
C SER A 182 -20.49 -3.05 -10.11
N THR A 183 -21.52 -2.51 -10.76
CA THR A 183 -21.79 -1.08 -10.79
C THR A 183 -22.85 -0.70 -9.78
N HIS A 184 -22.65 0.42 -9.08
CA HIS A 184 -23.60 0.96 -8.13
C HIS A 184 -24.10 2.32 -8.59
N PRO A 185 -25.37 2.66 -8.35
CA PRO A 185 -25.84 4.02 -8.57
C PRO A 185 -25.09 4.96 -7.61
N ILE A 186 -24.54 6.06 -8.13
CA ILE A 186 -23.90 7.10 -7.32
C ILE A 186 -24.99 7.72 -6.44
N SER A 187 -25.16 7.15 -5.26
CA SER A 187 -26.09 7.64 -4.26
C SER A 187 -25.41 8.85 -3.63
N ALA A 188 -25.85 10.04 -4.01
CA ALA A 188 -25.50 11.23 -3.25
C ALA A 188 -25.85 10.94 -1.78
N ILE A 189 -24.84 10.85 -0.91
CA ILE A 189 -25.03 10.86 0.53
C ILE A 189 -25.75 12.18 0.83
N ARG A 190 -27.08 12.15 0.88
CA ARG A 190 -27.84 13.22 1.51
C ARG A 190 -27.46 13.10 2.98
N SER A 191 -26.57 13.97 3.43
CA SER A 191 -26.51 14.25 4.86
C SER A 191 -27.91 14.72 5.21
N ALA A 192 -28.69 13.83 5.83
CA ALA A 192 -30.02 14.13 6.30
C ALA A 192 -29.87 15.12 7.44
N GLY A 193 -29.73 16.40 7.09
CA GLY A 193 -30.06 17.48 8.00
C GLY A 193 -31.51 17.23 8.41
N ILE A 194 -31.69 16.82 9.65
CA ILE A 194 -32.99 16.73 10.30
C ILE A 194 -33.57 18.14 10.31
N THR A 195 -34.27 18.53 9.24
CA THR A 195 -35.23 19.64 9.31
C THR A 195 -36.52 19.04 9.82
N THR A 196 -36.66 19.02 11.15
CA THR A 196 -37.95 18.90 11.80
C THR A 196 -38.83 20.03 11.28
N ILE A 197 -39.78 19.71 10.38
CA ILE A 197 -40.79 20.67 9.94
C ILE A 197 -41.67 20.94 11.16
N ARG A 198 -41.45 22.07 11.84
CA ARG A 198 -42.42 22.59 12.82
C ARG A 198 -43.70 22.94 12.04
N PRO A 199 -44.88 22.41 12.43
CA PRO A 199 -46.12 22.88 11.85
C PRO A 199 -46.33 24.35 12.22
N ALA A 200 -46.65 25.17 11.22
CA ALA A 200 -46.98 26.57 11.41
C ALA A 200 -48.24 26.67 12.27
N ARG A 201 -48.14 27.47 13.34
CA ARG A 201 -49.23 27.83 14.24
C ARG A 201 -50.31 28.55 13.41
N GLN A 202 -51.47 27.94 13.24
CA GLN A 202 -52.64 28.63 12.70
C GLN A 202 -53.12 29.64 13.75
N SER A 203 -53.11 30.92 13.38
CA SER A 203 -53.83 31.98 14.08
C SER A 203 -55.16 32.22 13.38
N LEU A 204 -56.25 31.98 14.09
CA LEU A 204 -57.53 32.66 13.94
C LEU A 204 -57.98 33.07 15.34
#